data_AF-A0A6B8MD17-F1
#
_entry.id   AF-A0A6B8MD17-F1
#
_cell.length_a   1.000
_cell.length_b   1.000
_cell.length_c   1.000
_cell.angle_alpha   90.00
_cell.angle_beta   90.00
_cell.angle_gamma   90.00
#
_symmetry.space_group_name_H-M   'P 1'
#
loop_
_entity.id
_entity.type
_entity.pdbx_description
1 polymer ?
#
loop_
_entity_poly.entity_id
_entity_poly.type
_entity_poly.pdbx_seq_one_letter_code
_entity_poly.pdbx_strand_id
1 'polypeptide(L)' 'MGGGSVLIHVRFRPDGTVWEISACPPDVSKDAWFKKLCARASDRFQARAGGRGMFRLTAEQLDALKAQSH' A
#
# COMPACT_ATOMS: atom_id res chain seq x y z
N MET A 1 -7.61 23.19 -4.40
CA MET A 1 -7.07 22.42 -3.26
C MET A 1 -6.66 21.05 -3.79
N GLY A 2 -5.36 20.86 -4.02
CA GLY A 2 -4.85 19.70 -4.77
C GLY A 2 -5.06 18.41 -4.00
N GLY A 3 -5.95 17.55 -4.49
CA GLY A 3 -6.07 16.16 -4.04
C GLY A 3 -4.77 15.42 -4.34
N GLY A 4 -3.83 15.44 -3.40
CA GLY A 4 -2.57 14.73 -3.50
C GLY A 4 -2.83 13.23 -3.63
N SER A 5 -2.67 12.71 -4.84
CA SER A 5 -2.66 11.27 -5.06
C SER A 5 -1.38 10.72 -4.44
N VAL A 6 -1.51 9.90 -3.40
CA VAL A 6 -0.41 9.14 -2.83
C VAL A 6 -0.20 7.89 -3.67
N LEU A 7 0.98 7.75 -4.26
CA LEU A 7 1.43 6.49 -4.83
C LEU A 7 2.21 5.71 -3.77
N ILE A 8 1.69 4.54 -3.43
CA ILE A 8 2.35 3.59 -2.56
C ILE A 8 3.09 2.59 -3.45
N HIS A 9 4.41 2.59 -3.37
CA HIS A 9 5.22 1.62 -4.07
C HIS A 9 5.39 0.38 -3.20
N VAL A 10 5.21 -0.79 -3.79
CA VAL A 10 5.38 -2.10 -3.16
C VAL A 10 6.43 -2.88 -3.91
N ARG A 11 7.39 -3.46 -3.20
CA ARG A 11 8.37 -4.40 -3.74
C ARG A 11 8.15 -5.75 -3.09
N PHE A 12 8.07 -6.77 -3.92
CA PHE A 12 7.98 -8.16 -3.50
C PHE A 12 9.33 -8.82 -3.71
N ARG A 13 9.68 -9.73 -2.80
CA ARG A 13 10.80 -10.66 -2.98
C ARG A 13 10.46 -11.69 -4.06
N PRO A 14 11.46 -12.35 -4.66
CA PRO A 14 11.22 -13.55 -5.47
C PRO A 14 10.53 -14.68 -4.70
N ASP A 15 10.57 -14.63 -3.36
CA ASP A 15 9.87 -15.55 -2.45
C ASP A 15 8.37 -15.22 -2.28
N GLY A 16 7.90 -14.08 -2.82
CA GLY A 16 6.51 -13.64 -2.74
C GLY A 16 6.17 -12.75 -1.53
N THR A 17 7.10 -12.56 -0.61
CA THR A 17 6.93 -11.69 0.58
C THR A 17 7.14 -10.21 0.27
N VAL A 18 6.48 -9.32 1.01
CA VAL A 18 6.63 -7.87 0.84
C VAL A 18 8.00 -7.42 1.39
N TRP A 19 8.91 -7.04 0.50
CA TRP A 19 10.21 -6.48 0.86
C TRP A 19 10.09 -5.05 1.36
N GLU A 20 9.42 -4.20 0.58
CA GLU A 20 9.23 -2.79 0.86
C GLU A 20 7.83 -2.34 0.53
N ILE A 21 7.28 -1.46 1.35
CA ILE A 21 6.03 -0.79 1.07
C ILE A 21 6.08 0.65 1.58
N SER A 22 5.94 1.60 0.68
CA SER A 22 5.87 3.01 1.02
C SER A 22 4.58 3.29 1.80
N ALA A 23 4.59 4.30 2.68
CA ALA A 23 3.46 4.65 3.53
C ALA A 23 3.01 3.57 4.54
N CYS A 24 3.86 2.58 4.83
CA CYS A 24 3.67 1.67 5.96
C CYS A 24 3.76 2.44 7.28
N PRO A 25 2.79 2.32 8.19
CA PRO A 25 2.99 2.71 9.58
C PRO A 25 4.10 1.88 10.22
N PRO A 26 4.89 2.43 11.15
CA PRO A 26 5.88 1.65 11.90
C PRO A 26 5.24 0.59 12.81
N ASP A 27 3.96 0.77 13.15
CA ASP A 27 3.20 -0.10 14.05
C ASP A 27 2.65 -1.37 13.37
N VAL A 28 2.67 -1.42 12.03
CA VAL A 28 2.05 -2.52 11.26
C VAL A 28 3.09 -3.20 10.39
N SER A 29 3.08 -4.53 10.34
CA SER A 29 3.94 -5.29 9.42
C SER A 29 3.63 -4.99 7.95
N LYS A 30 4.66 -4.96 7.11
CA LYS A 30 4.54 -4.64 5.68
C LYS A 30 3.54 -5.53 4.95
N ASP A 31 3.55 -6.83 5.22
CA ASP A 31 2.61 -7.80 4.63
C ASP A 31 1.17 -7.58 5.11
N ALA A 32 0.97 -7.25 6.38
CA ALA A 32 -0.35 -6.94 6.94
C ALA A 32 -0.90 -5.63 6.35
N TRP A 33 -0.05 -4.62 6.21
CA TRP A 33 -0.38 -3.37 5.56
C TRP A 33 -0.74 -3.57 4.09
N PHE A 34 0.03 -4.38 3.36
CA PHE A 34 -0.28 -4.76 1.98
C PHE A 34 -1.63 -5.49 1.86
N LYS A 35 -1.92 -6.45 2.75
CA LYS A 35 -3.22 -7.14 2.81
C LYS A 35 -4.36 -6.15 3.05
N LYS A 36 -4.22 -5.18 3.96
CA LYS A 36 -5.23 -4.13 4.19
C LYS A 36 -5.44 -3.26 2.95
N LEU A 37 -4.35 -2.82 2.32
CA LEU A 37 -4.41 -2.04 1.08
C LEU A 37 -5.10 -2.81 -0.03
N CYS A 38 -4.80 -4.10 -0.18
CA CYS A 38 -5.48 -4.96 -1.13
C CYS A 38 -6.97 -5.06 -0.78
N ALA A 39 -7.34 -5.37 0.46
CA ALA A 39 -8.75 -5.50 0.85
C ALA A 39 -9.60 -4.24 0.63
N ARG A 40 -9.02 -3.04 0.80
CA ARG A 40 -9.73 -1.75 0.68
C ARG A 40 -9.57 -1.06 -0.66
N ALA A 41 -8.49 -1.34 -1.38
CA ALA A 41 -8.09 -0.63 -2.58
C ALA A 41 -7.55 -1.56 -3.68
N SER A 42 -8.03 -2.81 -3.71
CA SER A 42 -7.77 -3.77 -4.81
C SER A 42 -8.02 -3.15 -6.18
N ASP A 43 -9.11 -2.40 -6.31
CA ASP A 43 -9.49 -1.71 -7.56
C ASP A 43 -8.43 -0.71 -8.05
N ARG A 44 -7.63 -0.16 -7.12
CA ARG A 44 -6.55 0.79 -7.41
C ARG A 44 -5.16 0.20 -7.31
N PHE A 45 -5.07 -1.12 -7.18
CA PHE A 45 -3.81 -1.84 -7.20
C PHE A 45 -3.37 -2.07 -8.64
N GLN A 46 -2.13 -1.68 -8.95
CA GLN A 46 -1.52 -1.95 -10.23
C GLN A 46 -0.28 -2.82 -10.01
N ALA A 47 -0.44 -4.12 -10.25
CA ALA A 47 0.66 -5.06 -10.28
C ALA A 47 1.52 -4.80 -11.53
N ARG A 48 2.85 -4.69 -11.35
CA ARG A 48 3.84 -4.57 -12.42
C ARG A 48 4.72 -5.82 -12.46
N ALA A 49 5.18 -6.16 -13.66
CA ALA A 49 6.07 -7.30 -13.84
C ALA A 49 7.40 -7.14 -13.07
N GLY A 50 7.90 -8.27 -12.55
CA GLY A 50 9.16 -8.35 -11.80
C GLY A 50 9.04 -8.03 -10.32
N GLY A 51 7.96 -8.46 -9.66
CA GLY A 51 7.80 -8.32 -8.20
C GLY A 51 7.62 -6.87 -7.75
N ARG A 52 6.98 -6.02 -8.55
CA ARG A 52 6.70 -4.62 -8.21
C ARG A 52 5.20 -4.40 -8.23
N GLY A 53 4.67 -3.73 -7.23
CA GLY A 53 3.29 -3.29 -7.19
C GLY A 53 3.23 -1.81 -6.90
N MET A 54 2.15 -1.17 -7.28
CA MET A 54 1.84 0.17 -6.76
C MET A 54 0.36 0.29 -6.46
N PHE A 55 0.03 1.01 -5.39
CA PHE A 55 -1.34 1.46 -5.13
C PHE A 55 -1.42 2.95 -5.36
N ARG A 56 -2.49 3.38 -6.03
CA ARG A 56 -2.81 4.79 -6.17
C ARG A 56 -3.98 5.14 -5.26
N LEU A 57 -3.69 5.87 -4.19
CA LEU A 57 -4.68 6.31 -3.20
C LEU A 57 -4.71 7.84 -3.12
N THR A 58 -5.72 8.38 -2.47
CA THR A 58 -5.69 9.78 -2.00
C THR A 58 -5.15 9.84 -0.58
N ALA A 59 -4.63 11.01 -0.18
CA ALA A 59 -4.16 11.23 1.19
C ALA A 59 -5.23 10.88 2.24
N GLU A 60 -6.50 11.21 1.97
CA GLU A 60 -7.64 10.90 2.84
C GLU A 60 -7.84 9.39 3.02
N GLN A 61 -7.73 8.61 1.95
CA GLN A 61 -7.86 7.15 2.05
C GLN A 61 -6.70 6.52 2.78
N LEU A 62 -5.48 7.02 2.54
CA LEU A 62 -4.31 6.56 3.28
C LEU A 62 -4.50 6.83 4.77
N ASP A 63 -4.92 8.04 5.13
CA ASP A 63 -5.14 8.45 6.50
C ASP A 63 -6.23 7.59 7.17
N ALA A 64 -7.36 7.37 6.50
CA ALA A 64 -8.42 6.50 6.98
C ALA A 64 -7.97 5.03 7.17
N LEU A 65 -7.03 4.54 6.35
CA LEU A 65 -6.45 3.19 6.52
C LEU A 65 -5.49 3.12 7.71
N LYS A 66 -4.72 4.19 7.94
CA LYS A 66 -3.83 4.32 9.10
C LYS A 66 -4.62 4.44 10.40
N ALA A 67 -5.68 5.24 10.41
CA ALA A 67 -6.57 5.43 11.56
C ALA A 67 -7.28 4.12 11.98
N GLN A 68 -7.60 3.25 11.02
CA GLN A 68 -8.14 1.91 11.28
C GLN A 68 -7.08 0.86 11.67
N SER A 69 -5.85 1.31 11.95
CA SER A 69 -4.78 0.45 12.47
C SER A 69 -4.42 0.79 13.92
N HIS A 70 -5.23 1.61 14.60
CA HIS A 70 -5.20 1.81 16.05
C HIS A 70 -6.15 0.84 16.76
#